data_AF-A0A6N8H6M1-F1
#
_entry.id   AF-A0A6N8H6M1-F1
#
_cell.length_a   1.000
_cell.length_b   1.000
_cell.length_c   1.000
_cell.angle_alpha   90.00
_cell.angle_beta   90.00
_cell.angle_gamma   90.00
#
_symmetry.space_group_name_H-M   'P 1'
#
loop_
_entity.id
_entity.type
_entity.pdbx_description
1 polymer ?
#
loop_
_entity_poly.entity_id
_entity_poly.type
_entity_poly.pdbx_seq_one_letter_code
_entity_poly.pdbx_strand_id
1 'polypeptide(L)' 'MVKEQIVIIFNENKKRYGYRRITKELHNNDIRVNHKTVRKLMKQLGLVCQVRSKGSTVLTKAKLEK' A
#
# COMPACT_ATOMS: atom_id res chain seq x y z
N MET A 1 13.80 3.22 2.06
CA MET A 1 14.18 1.94 1.39
C MET A 1 13.00 1.08 0.94
N VAL A 2 12.27 0.33 1.78
CA VAL A 2 11.08 -0.45 1.29
C VAL A 2 9.78 0.36 1.35
N LYS A 3 9.61 1.18 2.39
CA LYS A 3 8.40 2.01 2.58
C LYS A 3 8.21 3.04 1.46
N GLU A 4 9.28 3.70 1.04
CA GLU A 4 9.27 4.64 -0.09
C GLU A 4 8.85 3.93 -1.39
N GLN A 5 9.44 2.77 -1.70
CA GLN A 5 9.11 2.02 -2.91
C GLN A 5 7.67 1.55 -2.92
N ILE A 6 7.12 1.16 -1.76
CA ILE A 6 5.69 0.88 -1.62
C ILE A 6 4.85 2.12 -1.99
N VAL A 7 5.23 3.31 -1.52
CA VAL A 7 4.51 4.58 -1.81
C VAL A 7 4.62 4.96 -3.28
N ILE A 8 5.81 4.83 -3.88
CA ILE A 8 6.07 5.12 -5.30
C ILE A 8 5.20 4.22 -6.17
N ILE A 9 5.34 2.89 -6.02
CA ILE A 9 4.54 1.90 -6.78
C ILE A 9 3.05 2.13 -6.57
N PHE A 10 2.63 2.45 -5.34
CA PHE A 10 1.22 2.72 -5.02
C PHE A 10 0.69 3.95 -5.76
N ASN A 11 1.47 5.05 -5.82
CA ASN A 11 1.07 6.28 -6.51
C ASN A 11 1.13 6.15 -8.03
N GLU A 12 2.18 5.53 -8.59
CA GLU A 12 2.31 5.23 -10.03
C GLU A 12 1.11 4.43 -10.53
N ASN A 13 0.65 3.46 -9.74
CA ASN A 13 -0.50 2.63 -10.06
C ASN A 13 -1.85 3.24 -9.65
N LYS A 14 -1.91 4.58 -9.51
CA LYS A 14 -3.13 5.35 -9.20
C LYS A 14 -3.87 4.83 -7.97
N LYS A 15 -3.13 4.36 -6.94
CA LYS A 15 -3.67 3.83 -5.67
C LYS A 15 -4.57 2.60 -5.83
N ARG A 16 -4.49 1.92 -6.98
CA ARG A 16 -5.28 0.72 -7.30
C ARG A 16 -4.65 -0.57 -6.78
N TYR A 17 -3.39 -0.51 -6.38
CA TYR A 17 -2.65 -1.71 -6.02
C TYR A 17 -2.74 -1.94 -4.52
N GLY A 18 -3.21 -3.14 -4.15
CA GLY A 18 -3.12 -3.62 -2.78
C GLY A 18 -1.79 -4.35 -2.53
N TYR A 19 -1.55 -4.74 -1.27
CA TYR A 19 -0.29 -5.35 -0.83
C TYR A 19 0.18 -6.54 -1.70
N ARG A 20 -0.75 -7.34 -2.24
CA ARG A 20 -0.41 -8.47 -3.14
C ARG A 20 0.28 -8.01 -4.43
N ARG A 21 -0.27 -6.97 -5.09
CA ARG A 21 0.30 -6.46 -6.35
C ARG A 21 1.59 -5.69 -6.09
N ILE A 22 1.62 -4.89 -5.02
CA ILE A 22 2.85 -4.20 -4.60
C ILE A 22 3.97 -5.19 -4.31
N THR A 23 3.68 -6.34 -3.68
CA THR A 23 4.71 -7.37 -3.44
C THR A 23 5.29 -7.89 -4.75
N LYS A 24 4.45 -8.09 -5.78
CA LYS A 24 4.92 -8.52 -7.10
C LYS A 24 5.84 -7.48 -7.75
N GLU A 25 5.45 -6.21 -7.71
CA GLU A 25 6.29 -5.11 -8.21
C GLU A 25 7.60 -4.99 -7.43
N LEU A 26 7.58 -5.17 -6.11
CA LEU A 26 8.82 -5.21 -5.31
C LEU A 26 9.73 -6.36 -5.74
N HIS A 27 9.18 -7.55 -5.99
CA HIS A 27 9.97 -8.69 -6.48
C HIS A 27 10.53 -8.46 -7.88
N ASN A 28 9.80 -7.75 -8.75
CA ASN A 28 10.29 -7.35 -10.08
C ASN A 28 11.45 -6.35 -9.99
N ASN A 29 11.53 -5.57 -8.91
CA ASN A 29 12.63 -4.65 -8.62
C ASN A 29 13.73 -5.31 -7.77
N ASP A 30 13.83 -6.65 -7.77
CA ASP A 30 14.77 -7.44 -6.97
C ASP A 30 14.65 -7.29 -5.43
N ILE A 31 13.58 -6.63 -4.95
CA ILE A 31 13.31 -6.43 -3.52
C ILE A 31 12.47 -7.59 -3.00
N ARG A 32 13.12 -8.65 -2.51
CA ARG A 32 12.45 -9.83 -1.93
C ARG A 32 11.90 -9.55 -0.54
N VAL A 33 10.63 -9.13 -0.48
CA VAL A 33 9.91 -8.89 0.79
C VAL A 33 8.67 -9.79 0.86
N ASN A 34 8.38 -10.32 2.04
CA ASN A 34 7.17 -11.12 2.27
C ASN A 34 5.91 -10.23 2.16
N HIS A 35 4.86 -10.73 1.50
CA HIS A 35 3.58 -10.03 1.34
C HIS A 35 2.93 -9.66 2.68
N LYS A 36 3.18 -10.44 3.75
CA LYS A 36 2.74 -10.11 5.12
C LYS A 36 3.42 -8.83 5.64
N THR A 37 4.71 -8.67 5.38
CA THR A 37 5.48 -7.48 5.75
C THR A 37 5.00 -6.27 4.97
N VAL A 38 4.78 -6.41 3.65
CA VAL A 38 4.19 -5.35 2.81
C VAL A 38 2.83 -4.92 3.34
N ARG A 39 1.96 -5.88 3.72
CA ARG A 39 0.66 -5.57 4.35
C ARG A 39 0.82 -4.78 5.66
N LYS A 40 1.76 -5.16 6.53
CA LYS A 40 2.05 -4.45 7.79
C LYS A 40 2.54 -3.02 7.52
N LEU A 41 3.45 -2.85 6.56
CA LEU A 41 4.00 -1.56 6.16
C LEU A 41 2.94 -0.65 5.54
N MET A 42 2.11 -1.16 4.61
CA MET A 42 1.00 -0.39 4.05
C MET A 42 0.01 0.07 5.13
N LYS A 43 -0.28 -0.79 6.12
CA LYS A 43 -1.14 -0.42 7.25
C LYS A 43 -0.51 0.68 8.10
N GLN A 44 0.80 0.60 8.37
CA GLN A 44 1.52 1.65 9.10
C GLN A 44 1.55 2.99 8.33
N LEU A 45 1.57 2.93 7.00
CA LEU A 45 1.56 4.10 6.11
C LEU A 45 0.14 4.60 5.78
N GLY A 46 -0.93 3.93 6.25
CA GLY A 46 -2.31 4.31 5.94
C GLY A 46 -2.72 4.12 4.48
N LEU A 47 -2.01 3.27 3.72
CA LEU A 47 -2.28 3.06 2.29
C LEU A 47 -3.42 2.05 2.08
N VAL A 48 -4.51 2.49 1.43
CA VAL A 48 -5.70 1.67 1.16
C VAL A 48 -5.99 1.61 -0.34
N CYS A 49 -6.19 0.41 -0.87
CA CYS A 49 -6.53 0.18 -2.26
C CYS A 49 -7.97 0.63 -2.57
N GLN A 50 -8.14 1.51 -3.56
CA GLN A 50 -9.43 2.15 -3.87
C GLN A 50 -10.37 1.33 -4.78
N VAL A 51 -9.95 0.17 -5.30
CA VAL A 51 -10.67 -0.54 -6.38
C VAL A 51 -11.98 -1.20 -5.92
N ARG A 52 -12.16 -1.47 -4.63
CA ARG A 52 -13.40 -2.07 -4.08
C ARG A 52 -14.08 -1.09 -3.12
N SER A 53 -14.72 -0.06 -3.68
CA SER A 53 -15.64 0.79 -2.93
C SER A 53 -16.98 0.08 -2.72
N LYS A 54 -17.01 -0.92 -1.84
CA LYS A 54 -18.21 -1.30 -1.07
C LYS A 54 -17.74 -1.71 0.33
N GLY A 55 -17.86 -0.78 1.28
CA GLY A 55 -17.64 -0.99 2.72
C GLY A 55 -16.21 -1.33 3.12
N SER A 56 -15.38 -0.31 3.41
CA SER A 56 -14.19 -0.52 4.23
C SER A 56 -14.23 0.38 5.46
N THR A 57 -14.89 -0.13 6.49
CA THR A 57 -14.61 0.22 7.87
C THR A 57 -13.13 -0.04 8.13
N VAL A 58 -12.28 1.00 8.08
CA VAL A 58 -11.40 1.44 9.19
C VAL A 58 -10.93 2.86 8.85
N LEU A 59 -11.49 3.85 9.55
CA LEU A 59 -10.91 5.18 9.68
C LEU A 59 -9.47 5.06 10.18
N THR A 60 -8.50 5.62 9.48
CA THR A 60 -7.19 5.94 10.06
C THR A 60 -6.92 7.42 9.83
N LYS A 61 -7.38 8.21 10.82
CA LYS A 61 -6.92 9.55 11.29
C LYS A 61 -6.41 10.64 10.32
N ALA A 62 -6.50 10.52 9.00
CA ALA A 62 -6.21 11.61 8.06
C ALA A 62 -7.43 12.52 7.80
N LYS A 63 -8.25 12.74 8.84
CA LYS A 63 -9.19 13.88 8.95
C LYS A 63 -8.69 14.86 10.02
N LEU A 64 -7.37 14.94 10.15
CA LEU A 64 -6.61 15.88 10.97
C LEU A 64 -5.51 16.34 10.00
N GLU A 65 -5.81 17.25 9.08
CA GLU A 65 -5.49 18.67 9.22
C GLU A 65 -6.44 19.49 8.32
N LYS A 66 -7.37 20.19 8.95
CA LYS A 66 -7.92 21.48 8.51
C LYS A 66 -8.18 22.30 9.75
#